data_AF-A0A7W2HWH7-F1
#
_entry.id   AF-A0A7W2HWH7-F1
#
_cell.length_a   1.000
_cell.length_b   1.000
_cell.length_c   1.000
_cell.angle_alpha   90.00
_cell.angle_beta   90.00
_cell.angle_gamma   90.00
#
_symmetry.space_group_name_H-M   'P 1'
#
loop_
_entity.id
_entity.type
_entity.pdbx_description
1 polymer ?
#
loop_
_entity_poly.entity_id
_entity_poly.type
_entity_poly.pdbx_seq_one_letter_code
_entity_poly.pdbx_strand_id
1 'polypeptide(L)'
;MSGNRRKALLVSVAIVSGAMLMTACQDGDTSGDVNTDTSASQGSSSSGKTEGKTAGSGEKAASSGQSAGKTDKGGQSADGSGADTGDGTRAKVEQTCGANDISWSTKAETQAGGYILITAKAKSGITCWLPAALPTVAFGSGGTEAGPAEQSVGKQIKLSGGTAAYAGVQTKTTNSNNGVEYDSLIVGVGKNDPNPVSLPVDSITVDKPIVTNWHTAPADAVPFN
;
A
#
# COMPACT_ATOMS: atom_id res chain seq x y z
N MET A 1 53.68 21.01 9.34
CA MET A 1 54.40 19.76 9.05
C MET A 1 53.62 18.96 8.01
N SER A 2 54.32 18.46 7.02
CA SER A 2 53.83 17.94 5.74
C SER A 2 53.35 16.48 5.80
N GLY A 3 52.50 16.12 4.85
CA GLY A 3 52.52 14.80 4.20
C GLY A 3 51.14 14.13 4.11
N ASN A 4 50.74 13.50 3.02
CA ASN A 4 51.26 13.47 1.66
C ASN A 4 50.13 12.92 0.76
N ARG A 5 50.02 13.43 -0.46
CA ARG A 5 49.02 13.00 -1.46
C ARG A 5 49.37 11.61 -1.99
N ARG A 6 48.38 10.76 -2.26
CA ARG A 6 48.46 9.75 -3.33
C ARG A 6 47.15 9.67 -4.11
N LYS A 7 47.22 10.17 -5.34
CA LYS A 7 46.30 9.89 -6.44
C LYS A 7 46.63 8.48 -6.97
N ALA A 8 45.62 7.69 -7.29
CA ALA A 8 45.76 6.56 -8.20
C ALA A 8 44.67 6.67 -9.25
N LEU A 9 45.10 7.03 -10.46
CA LEU A 9 44.39 6.85 -11.72
C LEU A 9 44.51 5.39 -12.12
N LEU A 10 43.42 4.74 -12.52
CA LEU A 10 43.47 3.64 -13.47
C LEU A 10 42.33 3.80 -14.48
N VAL A 11 42.75 4.09 -15.71
CA VAL A 11 41.97 4.03 -16.95
C VAL A 11 42.16 2.63 -17.53
N SER A 12 41.10 1.97 -18.02
CA SER A 12 41.17 1.02 -19.13
C SER A 12 39.79 0.81 -19.76
N VAL A 13 39.78 0.97 -21.09
CA VAL A 13 38.67 0.80 -22.04
C VAL A 13 38.63 -0.65 -22.52
N ALA A 14 37.43 -1.19 -22.77
CA ALA A 14 37.22 -2.18 -23.82
C ALA A 14 35.75 -2.12 -24.31
N ILE A 15 35.60 -1.75 -25.58
CA ILE A 15 34.37 -1.79 -26.37
C ILE A 15 34.22 -3.22 -26.88
N VAL A 16 33.04 -3.84 -26.69
CA VAL A 16 32.58 -4.94 -27.54
C VAL A 16 31.12 -4.69 -27.92
N SER A 17 30.95 -4.45 -29.21
CA SER A 17 29.70 -4.40 -29.97
C SER A 17 29.10 -5.81 -30.11
N GLY A 18 27.77 -5.94 -30.12
CA GLY A 18 27.15 -7.24 -30.38
C GLY A 18 25.63 -7.21 -30.60
N ALA A 19 25.25 -7.13 -31.87
CA ALA A 19 24.02 -7.58 -32.54
C ALA A 19 22.63 -7.06 -32.08
N MET A 20 21.99 -6.35 -33.01
CA MET A 20 20.54 -6.20 -33.09
C MET A 20 19.89 -7.52 -33.54
N LEU A 21 18.76 -7.87 -32.93
CA LEU A 21 17.77 -8.77 -33.53
C LEU A 21 16.41 -8.08 -33.47
N MET A 22 16.03 -7.48 -34.60
CA MET A 22 14.65 -7.16 -34.93
C MET A 22 14.02 -8.45 -35.48
N THR A 23 13.08 -9.06 -34.74
CA THR A 23 12.17 -10.04 -35.35
C THR A 23 10.85 -9.33 -35.61
N ALA A 24 10.61 -9.06 -36.88
CA ALA A 24 9.34 -8.58 -37.41
C ALA A 24 9.06 -9.38 -38.69
N CYS A 25 7.77 -9.57 -38.95
CA CYS A 25 7.12 -10.31 -40.03
C CYS A 25 6.79 -11.78 -39.72
N GLN A 26 5.63 -12.31 -40.09
CA GLN A 26 4.36 -11.76 -40.59
C GLN A 26 3.39 -12.96 -40.61
N ASP A 27 2.13 -12.75 -40.27
CA ASP A 27 1.04 -13.63 -40.70
C ASP A 27 0.90 -13.56 -42.23
N GLY A 28 0.65 -14.69 -42.90
CA GLY A 28 0.31 -14.73 -44.33
C GLY A 28 0.55 -16.08 -45.00
N ASP A 29 -0.57 -16.76 -45.29
CA ASP A 29 -0.74 -18.12 -45.83
C ASP A 29 0.02 -18.48 -47.12
N THR A 30 0.30 -19.78 -47.32
CA THR A 30 -0.24 -20.61 -48.43
C THR A 30 0.50 -21.95 -48.59
N SER A 31 -0.25 -23.03 -48.30
CA SER A 31 -0.34 -24.36 -48.94
C SER A 31 0.89 -25.25 -49.20
N GLY A 32 0.80 -26.45 -48.62
CA GLY A 32 1.53 -27.67 -49.02
C GLY A 32 1.00 -28.90 -48.28
N ASP A 33 -0.10 -29.47 -48.76
CA ASP A 33 -0.75 -30.72 -48.30
C ASP A 33 0.14 -31.96 -48.49
N VAL A 34 0.21 -32.84 -47.47
CA VAL A 34 0.02 -34.32 -47.60
C VAL A 34 -0.48 -34.90 -46.25
N ASN A 35 -1.77 -35.22 -46.21
CA ASN A 35 -2.50 -36.34 -45.57
C ASN A 35 -1.72 -37.30 -44.63
N THR A 36 -2.23 -37.72 -43.45
CA THR A 36 -3.25 -38.79 -43.30
C THR A 36 -3.67 -39.00 -41.81
N ASP A 37 -4.99 -39.20 -41.63
CA ASP A 37 -5.81 -39.75 -40.51
C ASP A 37 -6.10 -38.93 -39.22
N THR A 38 -7.32 -38.35 -38.99
CA THR A 38 -8.69 -38.93 -38.77
C THR A 38 -8.80 -39.55 -37.36
N SER A 39 -9.66 -39.20 -36.38
CA SER A 39 -10.96 -38.49 -36.21
C SER A 39 -11.11 -38.18 -34.69
N ALA A 40 -11.71 -37.11 -34.14
CA ALA A 40 -12.99 -36.39 -34.32
C ALA A 40 -14.01 -36.67 -33.19
N SER A 41 -14.52 -35.60 -32.56
CA SER A 41 -15.92 -35.33 -32.12
C SER A 41 -15.94 -33.91 -31.50
N GLN A 42 -16.38 -32.85 -32.19
CA GLN A 42 -17.78 -32.35 -32.37
C GLN A 42 -18.52 -32.14 -31.04
N GLY A 43 -19.24 -31.06 -30.75
CA GLY A 43 -19.75 -29.86 -31.43
C GLY A 43 -20.49 -29.05 -30.32
N SER A 44 -21.16 -27.91 -30.46
CA SER A 44 -21.61 -27.09 -31.59
C SER A 44 -21.99 -25.70 -31.03
N SER A 45 -22.12 -24.77 -31.96
CA SER A 45 -22.56 -23.38 -31.93
C SER A 45 -23.92 -23.08 -31.29
N SER A 46 -24.14 -21.83 -30.86
CA SER A 46 -25.04 -20.90 -31.58
C SER A 46 -25.17 -19.50 -30.93
N SER A 47 -25.37 -18.57 -31.86
CA SER A 47 -25.60 -17.13 -31.85
C SER A 47 -26.75 -16.58 -30.98
N GLY A 48 -26.66 -15.29 -30.64
CA GLY A 48 -27.84 -14.45 -30.37
C GLY A 48 -27.51 -13.01 -29.97
N LYS A 49 -27.61 -12.06 -30.93
CA LYS A 49 -27.75 -10.61 -30.67
C LYS A 49 -29.13 -10.32 -30.08
N THR A 50 -29.26 -9.33 -29.20
CA THR A 50 -30.40 -8.39 -29.18
C THR A 50 -30.01 -7.12 -28.40
N GLU A 51 -30.10 -5.96 -29.07
CA GLU A 51 -30.16 -4.63 -28.47
C GLU A 51 -31.54 -4.40 -27.87
N GLY A 52 -31.61 -3.75 -26.70
CA GLY A 52 -32.85 -3.28 -26.08
C GLY A 52 -32.61 -1.94 -25.38
N LYS A 53 -33.30 -0.91 -25.87
CA LYS A 53 -33.21 0.50 -25.51
C LYS A 53 -34.36 0.89 -24.57
N THR A 54 -34.13 1.91 -23.74
CA THR A 54 -35.07 2.97 -23.29
C THR A 54 -35.74 2.88 -21.90
N ALA A 55 -35.53 3.97 -21.14
CA ALA A 55 -36.38 4.66 -20.13
C ALA A 55 -36.99 3.85 -18.96
N GLY A 56 -37.11 4.37 -17.74
CA GLY A 56 -36.99 5.72 -17.18
C GLY A 56 -37.74 5.73 -15.84
N SER A 57 -37.75 6.90 -15.18
CA SER A 57 -38.51 7.24 -13.95
C SER A 57 -37.77 6.97 -12.64
N GLY A 58 -37.27 8.07 -12.06
CA GLY A 58 -36.91 8.11 -10.65
C GLY A 58 -38.10 8.50 -9.79
N GLU A 59 -37.95 8.40 -8.47
CA GLU A 59 -38.76 9.17 -7.55
C GLU A 59 -37.97 9.53 -6.30
N LYS A 60 -37.86 10.83 -6.07
CA LYS A 60 -37.45 11.44 -4.80
C LYS A 60 -38.63 11.33 -3.84
N ALA A 61 -38.38 10.91 -2.61
CA ALA A 61 -39.27 11.24 -1.49
C ALA A 61 -38.48 12.06 -0.48
N ALA A 62 -38.64 13.38 -0.58
CA ALA A 62 -38.41 14.29 0.52
C ALA A 62 -39.64 14.22 1.45
N SER A 63 -39.41 14.09 2.75
CA SER A 63 -40.43 14.35 3.77
C SER A 63 -39.87 15.36 4.76
N SER A 64 -40.34 16.59 4.62
CA SER A 64 -40.29 17.66 5.59
C SER A 64 -41.28 17.38 6.71
N GLY A 65 -40.79 17.26 7.94
CA GLY A 65 -41.60 17.20 9.16
C GLY A 65 -41.08 18.22 10.17
N GLN A 66 -41.52 19.47 10.01
CA GLN A 66 -41.27 20.55 10.95
C GLN A 66 -42.40 20.55 11.98
N SER A 67 -42.09 20.38 13.25
CA SER A 67 -42.99 20.80 14.32
C SER A 67 -42.21 21.28 15.54
N ALA A 68 -42.62 22.45 15.99
CA ALA A 68 -42.00 23.25 17.02
C ALA A 68 -42.48 22.85 18.42
N GLY A 69 -41.60 23.08 19.40
CA GLY A 69 -41.96 23.36 20.78
C GLY A 69 -41.65 22.25 21.77
N LYS A 70 -40.59 22.43 22.56
CA LYS A 70 -40.69 22.78 23.98
C LYS A 70 -39.31 23.09 24.56
N THR A 71 -39.27 24.18 25.30
CA THR A 71 -38.14 24.67 26.08
C THR A 71 -38.01 23.82 27.33
N ASP A 72 -36.89 23.12 27.49
CA ASP A 72 -36.48 22.60 28.79
C ASP A 72 -34.99 22.85 29.01
N LYS A 73 -34.70 23.55 30.11
CA LYS A 73 -33.37 23.81 30.63
C LYS A 73 -32.79 22.50 31.17
N GLY A 74 -31.72 22.01 30.55
CA GLY A 74 -30.87 20.95 31.08
C GLY A 74 -29.50 21.08 30.42
N GLY A 75 -28.44 21.22 31.21
CA GLY A 75 -27.09 21.49 30.72
C GLY A 75 -26.59 20.40 29.78
N GLN A 76 -26.35 20.76 28.52
CA GLN A 76 -25.71 19.87 27.56
C GLN A 76 -24.20 19.91 27.80
N SER A 77 -23.72 18.97 28.60
CA SER A 77 -22.32 18.55 28.62
C SER A 77 -21.90 18.15 27.21
N ALA A 78 -20.69 18.57 26.83
CA ALA A 78 -20.09 18.46 25.50
C ALA A 78 -20.37 17.11 24.81
N ASP A 79 -20.88 17.20 23.58
CA ASP A 79 -21.05 16.11 22.62
C ASP A 79 -19.77 15.28 22.47
N GLY A 80 -19.80 14.06 23.01
CA GLY A 80 -18.84 13.03 22.67
C GLY A 80 -19.31 12.26 21.44
N SER A 81 -18.49 12.21 20.40
CA SER A 81 -18.66 11.32 19.25
C SER A 81 -18.65 9.86 19.74
N GLY A 82 -19.83 9.27 19.88
CA GLY A 82 -19.99 7.91 20.39
C GLY A 82 -21.34 7.33 19.96
N ALA A 83 -21.44 6.01 19.94
CA ALA A 83 -22.69 5.33 19.66
C ALA A 83 -23.59 5.43 20.90
N ASP A 84 -24.86 5.79 20.70
CA ASP A 84 -25.86 5.78 21.77
C ASP A 84 -26.06 4.35 22.27
N THR A 85 -25.81 4.10 23.56
CA THR A 85 -25.97 2.76 24.15
C THR A 85 -27.40 2.49 24.64
N GLY A 86 -28.36 3.36 24.33
CA GLY A 86 -29.74 3.24 24.79
C GLY A 86 -30.01 3.77 26.21
N ASP A 87 -28.97 3.96 27.02
CA ASP A 87 -29.06 4.44 28.42
C ASP A 87 -28.76 5.94 28.58
N GLY A 88 -28.84 6.72 27.49
CA GLY A 88 -28.46 8.14 27.48
C GLY A 88 -26.95 8.39 27.61
N THR A 89 -26.14 7.32 27.64
CA THR A 89 -24.68 7.38 27.58
C THR A 89 -24.22 7.08 26.15
N ARG A 90 -23.22 7.82 25.66
CA ARG A 90 -22.55 7.50 24.38
C ARG A 90 -21.28 6.72 24.66
N ALA A 91 -21.20 5.49 24.16
CA ALA A 91 -19.97 4.72 24.21
C ALA A 91 -19.02 5.20 23.11
N LYS A 92 -17.73 5.32 23.43
CA LYS A 92 -16.70 5.52 22.40
C LYS A 92 -16.71 4.30 21.48
N VAL A 93 -17.12 4.50 20.24
CA VAL A 93 -16.89 3.52 19.18
C VAL A 93 -15.38 3.47 18.93
N GLU A 94 -14.76 2.35 19.23
CA GLU A 94 -13.34 2.15 18.96
C GLU A 94 -13.16 1.79 17.47
N GLN A 95 -12.72 2.77 16.69
CA GLN A 95 -12.61 2.68 15.23
C GLN A 95 -11.26 2.08 14.81
N THR A 96 -11.21 1.41 13.66
CA THR A 96 -9.95 1.10 12.99
C THR A 96 -9.30 2.40 12.52
N CYS A 97 -7.98 2.55 12.68
CA CYS A 97 -7.27 3.71 12.15
C CYS A 97 -7.31 3.69 10.62
N GLY A 98 -7.59 4.83 9.98
CA GLY A 98 -7.16 5.08 8.60
C GLY A 98 -5.83 5.84 8.58
N ALA A 99 -5.10 5.86 7.46
CA ALA A 99 -3.87 6.63 7.39
C ALA A 99 -4.08 8.15 7.60
N ASN A 100 -5.29 8.67 7.35
CA ASN A 100 -5.67 10.05 7.67
C ASN A 100 -5.77 10.35 9.17
N ASP A 101 -5.91 9.33 10.02
CA ASP A 101 -5.97 9.48 11.48
C ASP A 101 -4.58 9.52 12.13
N ILE A 102 -3.54 9.27 11.32
CA ILE A 102 -2.18 9.04 11.78
C ILE A 102 -1.29 10.23 11.38
N SER A 103 -0.44 10.63 12.32
CA SER A 103 0.74 11.43 12.09
C SER A 103 1.90 10.48 11.80
N TRP A 104 2.48 10.62 10.61
CA TRP A 104 3.50 9.75 10.07
C TRP A 104 4.87 10.39 10.16
N SER A 105 5.90 9.58 10.38
CA SER A 105 7.29 9.99 10.14
C SER A 105 8.12 8.79 9.69
N THR A 106 9.13 9.06 8.87
CA THR A 106 10.11 8.06 8.41
C THR A 106 11.49 8.43 8.93
N LYS A 107 12.33 7.41 9.16
CA LYS A 107 13.76 7.61 9.39
C LYS A 107 14.55 6.49 8.72
N ALA A 108 15.69 6.83 8.15
CA ALA A 108 16.65 5.84 7.68
C ALA A 108 17.44 5.29 8.87
N GLU A 109 17.61 3.97 8.89
CA GLU A 109 18.33 3.22 9.91
C GLU A 109 19.42 2.40 9.21
N THR A 110 20.57 2.24 9.86
CA THR A 110 21.74 1.55 9.28
C THR A 110 21.87 0.10 9.71
N GLN A 111 21.03 -0.35 10.66
CA GLN A 111 21.02 -1.73 11.15
C GLN A 111 20.45 -2.68 10.08
N ALA A 112 20.76 -3.98 10.18
CA ALA A 112 20.26 -5.01 9.26
C ALA A 112 20.50 -4.72 7.76
N GLY A 113 21.62 -4.07 7.42
CA GLY A 113 21.94 -3.72 6.03
C GLY A 113 21.23 -2.46 5.52
N GLY A 114 20.53 -1.74 6.39
CA GLY A 114 19.82 -0.51 6.06
C GLY A 114 18.32 -0.74 5.90
N TYR A 115 17.50 0.07 6.57
CA TYR A 115 16.04 0.02 6.43
C TYR A 115 15.41 1.38 6.74
N ILE A 116 14.14 1.55 6.39
CA ILE A 116 13.34 2.73 6.76
C ILE A 116 12.43 2.34 7.92
N LEU A 117 12.54 3.03 9.05
CA LEU A 117 11.56 2.90 10.12
C LEU A 117 10.42 3.90 9.89
N ILE A 118 9.22 3.37 9.66
CA ILE A 118 7.98 4.13 9.70
C ILE A 118 7.51 4.21 11.15
N THR A 119 7.12 5.41 11.59
CA THR A 119 6.46 5.65 12.87
C THR A 119 5.05 6.17 12.62
N ALA A 120 4.07 5.51 13.22
CA ALA A 120 2.66 5.85 13.18
C ALA A 120 2.18 6.27 14.57
N LYS A 121 1.67 7.49 14.70
CA LYS A 121 1.02 7.97 15.93
C LYS A 121 -0.36 8.49 15.62
N ALA A 122 -1.37 8.22 16.45
CA ALA A 122 -2.66 8.87 16.29
C ALA A 122 -2.49 10.40 16.37
N LYS A 123 -3.21 11.14 15.52
CA LYS A 123 -3.29 12.60 15.62
C LYS A 123 -3.92 12.99 16.96
N SER A 124 -3.68 14.23 17.39
CA SER A 124 -4.20 14.74 18.66
C SER A 124 -5.72 14.58 18.74
N GLY A 125 -6.22 14.05 19.86
CA GLY A 125 -7.65 13.81 20.09
C GLY A 125 -8.19 12.51 19.47
N ILE A 126 -7.40 11.78 18.67
CA ILE A 126 -7.84 10.52 18.06
C ILE A 126 -7.45 9.32 18.93
N THR A 127 -8.34 8.33 18.97
CA THR A 127 -8.06 6.99 19.47
C THR A 127 -8.61 6.00 18.46
N CYS A 128 -7.75 5.14 17.94
CA CYS A 128 -8.10 4.16 16.92
C CYS A 128 -7.22 2.92 17.08
N TRP A 129 -7.59 1.85 16.38
CA TRP A 129 -6.83 0.61 16.37
C TRP A 129 -6.17 0.37 15.02
N LEU A 130 -4.86 0.15 15.02
CA LEU A 130 -4.20 -0.50 13.90
C LEU A 130 -4.58 -1.98 13.87
N PRO A 131 -4.98 -2.52 12.72
CA PRO A 131 -5.40 -3.92 12.62
C PRO A 131 -4.24 -4.88 12.91
N ALA A 132 -4.58 -6.11 13.31
CA ALA A 132 -3.67 -7.25 13.36
C ALA A 132 -3.33 -7.74 11.94
N ALA A 133 -2.70 -6.88 11.14
CA ALA A 133 -2.41 -7.09 9.73
C ALA A 133 -1.10 -6.39 9.34
N LEU A 134 -0.55 -6.80 8.19
CA LEU A 134 0.62 -6.16 7.60
C LEU A 134 0.26 -4.74 7.14
N PRO A 135 1.12 -3.73 7.38
CA PRO A 135 1.02 -2.47 6.66
C PRO A 135 1.13 -2.69 5.16
N THR A 136 0.42 -1.86 4.39
CA THR A 136 0.66 -1.78 2.94
C THR A 136 1.73 -0.74 2.71
N VAL A 137 2.83 -1.15 2.08
CA VAL A 137 3.94 -0.27 1.73
C VAL A 137 4.29 -0.47 0.27
N ALA A 138 4.27 0.59 -0.52
CA ALA A 138 4.59 0.55 -1.94
C ALA A 138 5.49 1.72 -2.36
N PHE A 139 6.20 1.56 -3.48
CA PHE A 139 7.19 2.53 -3.94
C PHE A 139 6.85 3.09 -5.32
N GLY A 140 6.86 4.42 -5.42
CA GLY A 140 6.63 5.19 -6.64
C GLY A 140 5.34 4.86 -7.41
N SER A 141 5.26 5.37 -8.64
CA SER A 141 4.12 5.13 -9.54
C SER A 141 4.10 3.73 -10.17
N GLY A 142 5.21 2.98 -10.07
CA GLY A 142 5.33 1.61 -10.56
C GLY A 142 4.63 0.58 -9.66
N GLY A 143 4.23 0.98 -8.44
CA GLY A 143 3.44 0.14 -7.54
C GLY A 143 4.19 -1.07 -6.99
N THR A 144 5.53 -1.01 -6.89
CA THR A 144 6.29 -2.09 -6.25
C THR A 144 5.89 -2.17 -4.79
N GLU A 145 5.11 -3.20 -4.42
CA GLU A 145 4.65 -3.40 -3.05
C GLU A 145 5.65 -4.27 -2.26
N ALA A 146 5.87 -3.91 -1.00
CA ALA A 146 6.69 -4.67 -0.08
C ALA A 146 6.00 -5.97 0.34
N GLY A 147 6.73 -7.08 0.28
CA GLY A 147 6.27 -8.36 0.82
C GLY A 147 6.37 -8.40 2.35
N PRO A 148 5.78 -9.40 3.01
CA PRO A 148 5.94 -9.59 4.45
C PRO A 148 7.37 -10.04 4.79
N ALA A 149 7.99 -9.39 5.77
CA ALA A 149 9.23 -9.85 6.39
C ALA A 149 8.97 -10.98 7.41
N GLU A 150 7.75 -11.07 7.94
CA GLU A 150 7.38 -11.96 9.04
C GLU A 150 6.30 -12.96 8.59
N GLN A 151 6.37 -14.19 9.11
CA GLN A 151 5.50 -15.30 8.68
C GLN A 151 4.07 -15.24 9.24
N SER A 152 3.85 -14.45 10.28
CA SER A 152 2.58 -14.31 10.99
C SER A 152 2.20 -12.85 11.07
N VAL A 153 0.90 -12.56 11.09
CA VAL A 153 0.43 -11.19 11.36
C VAL A 153 0.65 -10.80 12.82
N GLY A 154 0.92 -9.53 13.04
CA GLY A 154 1.11 -8.94 14.38
C GLY A 154 -0.19 -8.84 15.17
N LYS A 155 -0.09 -8.26 16.37
CA LYS A 155 -1.26 -7.98 17.22
C LYS A 155 -1.90 -6.65 16.82
N GLN A 156 -3.17 -6.50 17.14
CA GLN A 156 -3.86 -5.21 17.03
C GLN A 156 -3.24 -4.20 18.01
N ILE A 157 -3.02 -2.96 17.58
CA ILE A 157 -2.38 -1.92 18.41
C ILE A 157 -3.32 -0.74 18.58
N LYS A 158 -3.59 -0.35 19.83
CA LYS A 158 -4.35 0.86 20.14
C LYS A 158 -3.42 2.08 20.05
N LEU A 159 -3.70 2.98 19.12
CA LEU A 159 -3.05 4.28 19.06
C LEU A 159 -3.88 5.30 19.85
N SER A 160 -3.29 5.86 20.90
CA SER A 160 -3.89 6.92 21.72
C SER A 160 -2.81 7.58 22.58
N GLY A 161 -3.01 8.82 23.03
CA GLY A 161 -2.22 9.41 24.13
C GLY A 161 -0.70 9.40 23.96
N GLY A 162 -0.19 9.37 22.73
CA GLY A 162 1.25 9.32 22.43
C GLY A 162 1.81 7.93 22.09
N THR A 163 1.02 6.86 22.22
CA THR A 163 1.40 5.52 21.74
C THR A 163 1.76 5.58 20.26
N ALA A 164 2.91 5.01 19.93
CA ALA A 164 3.39 4.87 18.56
C ALA A 164 3.39 3.39 18.16
N ALA A 165 3.11 3.14 16.89
CA ALA A 165 3.45 1.90 16.23
C ALA A 165 4.59 2.12 15.23
N TYR A 166 5.32 1.06 14.96
CA TYR A 166 6.51 1.06 14.14
C TYR A 166 6.45 -0.06 13.12
N ALA A 167 6.91 0.20 11.90
CA ALA A 167 7.15 -0.83 10.90
C ALA A 167 8.48 -0.55 10.21
N GLY A 168 9.28 -1.59 10.00
CA GLY A 168 10.54 -1.51 9.28
C GLY A 168 10.38 -1.94 7.85
N VAL A 169 10.96 -1.18 6.92
CA VAL A 169 10.93 -1.47 5.50
C VAL A 169 12.36 -1.64 5.00
N GLN A 170 12.72 -2.87 4.63
CA GLN A 170 13.97 -3.13 3.92
C GLN A 170 13.68 -3.00 2.43
N THR A 171 14.24 -1.97 1.79
CA THR A 171 13.90 -1.59 0.42
C THR A 171 14.52 -2.52 -0.62
N LYS A 172 15.64 -3.14 -0.26
CA LYS A 172 16.41 -4.02 -1.12
C LYS A 172 16.83 -5.28 -0.38
N THR A 173 16.41 -6.43 -0.89
CA THR A 173 16.74 -7.73 -0.31
C THR A 173 17.63 -8.59 -1.21
N THR A 174 17.90 -8.14 -2.44
CA THR A 174 18.82 -8.84 -3.35
C THR A 174 20.22 -8.23 -3.30
N ASN A 175 21.21 -9.08 -3.56
CA ASN A 175 22.62 -8.69 -3.68
C ASN A 175 22.99 -8.16 -5.08
N SER A 176 22.01 -8.01 -5.99
CA SER A 176 22.28 -7.55 -7.35
C SER A 176 22.50 -6.04 -7.38
N ASN A 177 23.09 -5.50 -8.45
CA ASN A 177 23.14 -4.04 -8.68
C ASN A 177 21.85 -3.50 -9.31
N ASN A 178 20.81 -4.32 -9.42
CA ASN A 178 19.53 -3.92 -9.95
C ASN A 178 18.73 -3.16 -8.88
N GLY A 179 17.63 -2.56 -9.33
CA GLY A 179 16.67 -1.83 -8.51
C GLY A 179 16.22 -0.56 -9.20
N VAL A 180 15.17 0.04 -8.67
CA VAL A 180 14.63 1.31 -9.15
C VAL A 180 14.76 2.32 -8.02
N GLU A 181 15.24 3.51 -8.36
CA GLU A 181 15.32 4.63 -7.42
C GLU A 181 13.95 5.28 -7.23
N TYR A 182 13.59 5.51 -5.98
CA TYR A 182 12.39 6.26 -5.61
C TYR A 182 12.72 7.26 -4.50
N ASP A 183 11.95 8.35 -4.46
CA ASP A 183 12.02 9.43 -3.48
C ASP A 183 10.78 9.48 -2.57
N SER A 184 9.88 8.51 -2.74
CA SER A 184 8.60 8.48 -2.05
C SER A 184 8.16 7.05 -1.73
N LEU A 185 7.51 6.94 -0.57
CA LEU A 185 6.97 5.72 0.00
C LEU A 185 5.47 5.88 0.22
N ILE A 186 4.66 5.02 -0.39
CA ILE A 186 3.22 4.97 -0.15
C ILE A 186 2.97 4.03 1.03
N VAL A 187 2.30 4.51 2.08
CA VAL A 187 2.03 3.77 3.31
C VAL A 187 0.54 3.80 3.62
N GLY A 188 -0.05 2.64 3.84
CA GLY A 188 -1.40 2.47 4.39
C GLY A 188 -1.35 1.69 5.70
N VAL A 189 -2.39 1.82 6.53
CA VAL A 189 -2.49 1.02 7.77
C VAL A 189 -2.54 -0.49 7.49
N GLY A 190 -2.98 -0.87 6.29
CA GLY A 190 -3.07 -2.21 5.75
C GLY A 190 -3.86 -2.19 4.43
N LYS A 191 -4.06 -3.36 3.83
CA LYS A 191 -4.63 -3.51 2.46
C LYS A 191 -6.01 -2.87 2.25
N ASN A 192 -6.80 -2.75 3.32
CA ASN A 192 -8.14 -2.19 3.26
C ASN A 192 -8.19 -0.68 3.54
N ASP A 193 -7.04 -0.01 3.67
CA ASP A 193 -6.98 1.43 3.85
C ASP A 193 -7.40 2.13 2.54
N PRO A 194 -8.52 2.88 2.52
CA PRO A 194 -8.96 3.55 1.31
C PRO A 194 -8.12 4.79 0.97
N ASN A 195 -7.29 5.28 1.89
CA ASN A 195 -6.55 6.53 1.73
C ASN A 195 -5.08 6.38 2.16
N PRO A 196 -4.27 5.54 1.50
CA PRO A 196 -2.84 5.47 1.80
C PRO A 196 -2.16 6.83 1.57
N VAL A 197 -1.11 7.11 2.35
CA VAL A 197 -0.37 8.38 2.31
C VAL A 197 0.94 8.22 1.56
N SER A 198 1.36 9.24 0.82
CA SER A 198 2.72 9.30 0.25
C SER A 198 3.63 10.07 1.20
N LEU A 199 4.70 9.42 1.64
CA LEU A 199 5.70 9.96 2.55
C LEU A 199 7.00 10.20 1.75
N PRO A 200 7.58 11.41 1.81
CA PRO A 200 8.88 11.66 1.20
C PRO A 200 9.97 10.87 1.93
N VAL A 201 10.93 10.39 1.16
CA VAL A 201 12.15 9.74 1.66
C VAL A 201 13.34 10.23 0.84
N ASP A 202 14.55 10.08 1.37
CA ASP A 202 15.75 10.24 0.55
C ASP A 202 15.76 9.21 -0.59
N SER A 203 16.49 9.48 -1.67
CA SER A 203 16.59 8.55 -2.81
C SER A 203 17.04 7.17 -2.32
N ILE A 204 16.22 6.15 -2.59
CA ILE A 204 16.42 4.77 -2.16
C ILE A 204 16.34 3.82 -3.35
N THR A 205 17.27 2.87 -3.41
CA THR A 205 17.17 1.75 -4.33
C THR A 205 16.17 0.72 -3.81
N VAL A 206 15.18 0.37 -4.63
CA VAL A 206 14.16 -0.63 -4.32
C VAL A 206 14.32 -1.86 -5.20
N ASP A 207 14.44 -3.04 -4.58
CA ASP A 207 14.44 -4.34 -5.25
C ASP A 207 13.98 -5.46 -4.29
N LYS A 208 12.82 -6.05 -4.59
CA LYS A 208 12.11 -7.01 -3.71
C LYS A 208 12.00 -6.51 -2.27
N PRO A 209 11.36 -5.36 -2.03
CA PRO A 209 11.24 -4.81 -0.69
C PRO A 209 10.43 -5.74 0.22
N ILE A 210 10.73 -5.69 1.51
CA ILE A 210 9.95 -6.36 2.56
C ILE A 210 9.62 -5.39 3.69
N VAL A 211 8.52 -5.65 4.40
CA VAL A 211 8.03 -4.85 5.52
C VAL A 211 7.65 -5.74 6.70
N THR A 212 7.95 -5.30 7.93
CA THR A 212 7.50 -5.97 9.16
C THR A 212 6.01 -5.72 9.42
N ASN A 213 5.41 -6.45 10.37
CA ASN A 213 4.16 -6.01 10.96
C ASN A 213 4.32 -4.69 11.71
N TRP A 214 3.19 -4.13 12.14
CA TRP A 214 3.17 -3.08 13.14
C TRP A 214 3.62 -3.61 14.50
N HIS A 215 4.55 -2.89 15.13
CA HIS A 215 5.10 -3.20 16.45
C HIS A 215 4.99 -2.00 17.39
N THR A 216 4.89 -2.22 18.69
CA THR A 216 4.88 -1.13 19.69
C THR A 216 6.28 -0.68 20.11
N ALA A 217 7.32 -1.43 19.73
CA ALA A 217 8.71 -1.08 19.95
C ALA A 217 9.46 -1.01 18.62
N PRO A 218 10.35 -0.02 18.44
CA PRO A 218 11.12 0.13 17.21
C PRO A 218 12.12 -1.01 16.99
N ALA A 219 12.60 -1.66 18.07
CA ALA A 219 13.54 -2.77 18.00
C ALA A 219 12.92 -4.05 17.41
N ASP A 220 11.61 -4.24 17.60
CA ASP A 220 10.87 -5.38 17.03
C ASP A 220 10.53 -5.14 15.55
N ALA A 221 10.59 -3.89 15.10
CA ALA A 221 10.38 -3.48 13.72
C ALA A 221 11.68 -3.48 12.88
N VAL A 222 12.71 -4.21 13.31
CA VAL A 222 13.92 -4.39 12.49
C VAL A 222 13.66 -5.54 11.51
N PRO A 223 13.61 -5.27 10.19
CA PRO A 223 13.37 -6.31 9.21
C PRO A 223 14.57 -7.25 9.13
N PHE A 224 14.29 -8.54 9.01
CA PHE A 224 15.27 -9.58 8.74
C PHE A 224 14.80 -10.40 7.54
N ASN A 225 15.76 -10.91 6.78
CA ASN A 225 15.54 -11.76 5.61
C ASN A 225 16.44 -12.98 5.71
#